data_AF-A0A942Z8M8-F1
#
_entry.id   AF-A0A942Z8M8-F1
#
_cell.length_a   1.000
_cell.length_b   1.000
_cell.length_c   1.000
_cell.angle_alpha   90.00
_cell.angle_beta   90.00
_cell.angle_gamma   90.00
#
_symmetry.space_group_name_H-M   'P 1'
#
loop_
_entity.id
_entity.type
_entity.pdbx_description
1 polymer ?
#
loop_
_entity_poly.entity_id
_entity_poly.type
_entity_poly.pdbx_seq_one_letter_code
_entity_poly.pdbx_strand_id
1 'polypeptide(L)'
;MKRKIISIALVLVLLMVSLPAFASSDVEDSNLEKVLRRVEITNALIKSEVEFAQELCEIPGMTEEDIDKVIDTLVMVTNYQAQSTIKMAESLGITVECQYDLYIIGGREVFIDPLIVPAW
;
A
#
# COMPACT_ATOMS: atom_id res chain seq x y z
N MET A 1 -6.54 -6.75 27.27
CA MET A 1 -6.55 -7.00 25.81
C MET A 1 -6.47 -5.72 24.99
N LYS A 2 -7.08 -4.60 25.40
CA LYS A 2 -6.97 -3.27 24.72
C LYS A 2 -5.54 -2.76 24.46
N ARG A 3 -4.57 -3.11 25.32
CA ARG A 3 -3.17 -2.67 25.18
C ARG A 3 -2.38 -3.38 24.06
N LYS A 4 -2.79 -4.59 23.65
CA LYS A 4 -2.11 -5.34 22.59
C LYS A 4 -2.58 -4.91 21.20
N ILE A 5 -3.86 -4.55 21.07
CA ILE A 5 -4.47 -4.11 19.81
C ILE A 5 -3.96 -2.72 19.39
N ILE A 6 -3.80 -1.81 20.36
CA ILE A 6 -3.16 -0.51 20.11
C ILE A 6 -1.73 -0.69 19.59
N SER A 7 -0.99 -1.68 20.08
CA SER A 7 0.36 -1.97 19.59
C SER A 7 0.39 -2.52 18.17
N ILE A 8 -0.60 -3.29 17.72
CA ILE A 8 -0.64 -3.84 16.36
C ILE A 8 -0.95 -2.74 15.34
N ALA A 9 -1.95 -1.89 15.61
CA ALA A 9 -2.25 -0.73 14.78
C ALA A 9 -1.08 0.27 14.74
N LEU A 10 -0.35 0.43 15.85
CA LEU A 10 0.83 1.30 15.92
C LEU A 10 2.02 0.75 15.10
N VAL A 11 2.19 -0.58 15.01
CA VAL A 11 3.26 -1.21 14.23
C VAL A 11 3.04 -1.05 12.73
N LEU A 12 1.79 -1.19 12.26
CA LEU A 12 1.40 -0.90 10.87
C LEU A 12 1.64 0.57 10.49
N VAL A 13 1.30 1.50 11.40
CA VAL A 13 1.55 2.92 11.19
C VAL A 13 3.05 3.27 11.23
N LEU A 14 3.88 2.53 12.00
CA LEU A 14 5.31 2.81 12.11
C LEU A 14 6.11 2.46 10.84
N LEU A 15 5.61 1.54 10.00
CA LEU A 15 6.23 1.19 8.71
C LEU A 15 6.12 2.30 7.67
N MET A 16 5.28 3.32 7.89
CA MET A 16 5.11 4.45 6.96
C MET A 16 6.30 5.42 6.88
N VAL A 17 7.35 5.26 7.69
CA VAL A 17 8.43 6.27 7.81
C VAL A 17 9.70 5.93 7.00
N SER A 18 9.82 4.75 6.40
CA SER A 18 10.97 4.45 5.53
C SER A 18 10.74 4.93 4.08
N LEU A 19 10.63 6.24 3.88
CA LEU A 19 10.92 6.81 2.57
C LEU A 19 12.44 6.82 2.40
N PRO A 20 13.03 6.02 1.48
CA PRO A 20 14.42 6.21 1.12
C PRO A 20 14.61 7.64 0.63
N ALA A 21 15.40 8.42 1.36
CA ALA A 21 15.88 9.73 0.92
C ALA A 21 16.81 9.49 -0.28
N PHE A 22 16.26 9.60 -1.49
CA PHE A 22 17.02 9.42 -2.71
C PHE A 22 17.99 10.59 -2.90
N ALA A 23 19.28 10.29 -2.81
CA ALA A 23 20.34 11.12 -3.36
C ALA A 23 20.19 11.11 -4.89
N SER A 24 19.89 12.26 -5.48
CA SER A 24 19.81 12.44 -6.93
C SER A 24 21.22 12.43 -7.53
N SER A 25 21.53 11.42 -8.34
CA SER A 25 22.54 11.56 -9.40
C SER A 25 21.91 12.39 -10.52
N ASP A 26 22.62 13.41 -11.01
CA ASP A 26 22.22 14.36 -12.07
C ASP A 26 21.95 13.69 -13.43
N VAL A 27 20.88 12.90 -13.51
CA VAL A 27 20.17 12.60 -14.75
C VAL A 27 18.82 13.28 -14.61
N GLU A 28 18.47 14.13 -15.57
CA GLU A 28 17.20 14.83 -15.60
C GLU A 28 16.09 13.80 -15.91
N ASP A 29 15.71 12.99 -14.91
CA ASP A 29 14.69 11.95 -15.05
C ASP A 29 13.42 12.62 -15.60
N SER A 30 12.95 12.11 -16.75
CA SER A 30 11.70 12.56 -17.34
C SER A 30 10.56 12.42 -16.32
N ASN A 31 9.55 13.28 -16.40
CA ASN A 31 8.38 13.18 -15.52
C ASN A 31 7.78 11.77 -15.51
N LEU A 32 7.83 11.10 -16.66
CA LEU A 32 7.39 9.72 -16.80
C LEU A 32 8.23 8.76 -15.98
N GLU A 33 9.55 8.81 -16.06
CA GLU A 33 10.44 7.92 -15.30
C GLU A 33 10.23 8.08 -13.79
N LYS A 34 10.04 9.33 -13.32
CA LYS A 34 9.66 9.62 -11.93
C LYS A 34 8.33 8.96 -11.55
N VAL A 35 7.31 9.03 -12.42
CA VAL A 35 6.01 8.41 -12.17
C VAL A 35 6.09 6.89 -12.19
N LEU A 36 6.74 6.28 -13.19
CA LEU A 36 6.92 4.83 -13.28
C LEU A 36 7.63 4.30 -12.03
N ARG A 37 8.75 4.92 -11.65
CA ARG A 37 9.48 4.56 -10.43
C ARG A 37 8.61 4.69 -9.18
N ARG A 38 7.79 5.75 -9.09
CA ARG A 38 6.89 5.92 -7.94
C ARG A 38 5.80 4.84 -7.93
N VAL A 39 5.20 4.52 -9.08
CA VAL A 39 4.21 3.46 -9.24
C VAL A 39 4.81 2.12 -8.79
N GLU A 40 6.01 1.76 -9.24
CA GLU A 40 6.72 0.55 -8.82
C GLU A 40 6.92 0.49 -7.30
N ILE A 41 7.41 1.58 -6.70
CA ILE A 41 7.60 1.67 -5.25
C ILE A 41 6.26 1.51 -4.52
N THR A 42 5.22 2.21 -4.97
CA THR A 42 3.89 2.14 -4.35
C THR A 42 3.31 0.73 -4.45
N ASN A 43 3.43 0.07 -5.59
CA ASN A 43 2.95 -1.30 -5.76
C ASN A 43 3.72 -2.30 -4.88
N ALA A 44 5.04 -2.11 -4.75
CA ALA A 44 5.85 -2.93 -3.84
C ALA A 44 5.43 -2.74 -2.38
N LEU A 45 5.14 -1.51 -1.96
CA LEU A 45 4.61 -1.22 -0.62
C LEU A 45 3.24 -1.87 -0.42
N ILE A 46 2.30 -1.68 -1.34
CA ILE A 46 0.97 -2.30 -1.30
C ILE A 46 1.09 -3.82 -1.16
N LYS A 47 1.96 -4.47 -1.95
CA LYS A 47 2.20 -5.92 -1.87
C LYS A 47 2.72 -6.33 -0.49
N SER A 48 3.68 -5.59 0.07
CA SER A 48 4.21 -5.85 1.40
C SER A 48 3.15 -5.71 2.49
N GLU A 49 2.25 -4.73 2.39
CA GLU A 49 1.15 -4.54 3.35
C GLU A 49 0.13 -5.69 3.25
N VAL A 50 -0.16 -6.17 2.05
CA VAL A 50 -1.03 -7.35 1.84
C VAL A 50 -0.41 -8.60 2.45
N GLU A 51 0.88 -8.87 2.18
CA GLU A 51 1.60 -10.02 2.75
C GLU A 51 1.59 -9.97 4.28
N PHE A 52 1.87 -8.79 4.85
CA PHE A 52 1.83 -8.60 6.29
C PHE A 52 0.42 -8.79 6.89
N ALA A 53 -0.64 -8.31 6.22
CA ALA A 53 -2.01 -8.53 6.64
C ALA A 53 -2.40 -10.02 6.60
N GLN A 54 -1.92 -10.77 5.60
CA GLN A 54 -2.10 -12.22 5.52
C GLN A 54 -1.44 -12.92 6.71
N GLU A 55 -0.16 -12.63 6.97
CA GLU A 55 0.57 -13.19 8.11
C GLU A 55 -0.09 -12.87 9.46
N LEU A 56 -0.58 -11.64 9.64
CA LEU A 56 -1.30 -11.25 10.86
C LEU A 56 -2.58 -12.06 11.06
N CYS A 57 -3.32 -12.34 9.99
CA CYS A 57 -4.57 -13.10 10.06
C CYS A 57 -4.35 -14.59 10.33
N GLU A 58 -3.14 -15.11 10.11
CA GLU A 58 -2.77 -16.49 10.46
C GLU A 58 -2.41 -16.67 11.94
N ILE A 59 -2.26 -15.58 12.71
CA ILE A 59 -1.92 -15.63 14.13
C ILE A 59 -3.03 -16.35 14.92
N PRO A 60 -2.71 -17.42 15.67
CA PRO A 60 -3.70 -18.13 16.48
C PRO A 60 -4.38 -17.22 17.51
N GLY A 61 -5.71 -17.26 17.54
CA GLY A 61 -6.51 -16.49 18.50
C GLY A 61 -6.96 -15.11 17.99
N MET A 62 -6.71 -14.78 16.72
CA MET A 62 -7.39 -13.68 16.04
C MET A 62 -8.90 -13.93 16.04
N THR A 63 -9.66 -12.93 16.46
CA THR A 63 -11.13 -12.95 16.34
C THR A 63 -11.55 -12.44 14.97
N GLU A 64 -12.78 -12.73 14.53
CA GLU A 64 -13.33 -12.13 13.31
C GLU A 64 -13.27 -10.60 13.34
N GLU A 65 -13.51 -9.98 14.50
CA GLU A 65 -13.40 -8.51 14.67
C GLU A 65 -11.95 -8.01 14.50
N ASP A 66 -10.96 -8.80 14.89
CA ASP A 66 -9.55 -8.45 14.69
C ASP A 66 -9.15 -8.57 13.22
N ILE A 67 -9.64 -9.61 12.53
CA ILE A 67 -9.45 -9.79 11.08
C ILE A 67 -10.07 -8.63 10.31
N ASP A 68 -11.32 -8.27 10.62
CA ASP A 68 -12.02 -7.15 9.97
C ASP A 68 -11.24 -5.84 10.16
N LYS A 69 -10.68 -5.58 11.35
CA LYS A 69 -9.83 -4.39 11.59
C LYS A 69 -8.53 -4.40 10.81
N VAL A 70 -7.89 -5.56 10.65
CA VAL A 70 -6.69 -5.70 9.83
C VAL A 70 -7.02 -5.35 8.38
N ILE A 71 -8.12 -5.89 7.85
CA ILE A 71 -8.59 -5.62 6.49
C ILE A 71 -8.94 -4.14 6.31
N ASP A 72 -9.71 -3.54 7.23
CA ASP A 72 -10.06 -2.11 7.17
C ASP A 72 -8.82 -1.22 7.17
N THR A 73 -7.81 -1.58 7.98
CA THR A 73 -6.54 -0.86 8.04
C THR A 73 -5.78 -1.01 6.72
N LEU A 74 -5.68 -2.23 6.19
CA LEU A 74 -5.03 -2.52 4.91
C LEU A 74 -5.67 -1.70 3.78
N VAL A 75 -6.99 -1.74 3.66
CA VAL A 75 -7.74 -1.00 2.62
C VAL A 75 -7.52 0.50 2.78
N MET A 76 -7.55 1.04 3.99
CA MET A 76 -7.28 2.45 4.24
C MET A 76 -5.87 2.86 3.79
N VAL A 77 -4.86 2.07 4.18
CA VAL A 77 -3.44 2.35 3.90
C VAL A 77 -3.14 2.27 2.42
N THR A 78 -3.57 1.19 1.76
CA THR A 78 -3.32 0.95 0.34
C THR A 78 -4.03 2.01 -0.52
N ASN A 79 -5.28 2.37 -0.19
CA ASN A 79 -5.98 3.49 -0.83
C ASN A 79 -5.23 4.82 -0.67
N TYR A 80 -4.75 5.12 0.53
CA TYR A 80 -3.99 6.35 0.75
C TYR A 80 -2.70 6.40 -0.09
N GLN A 81 -1.97 5.28 -0.16
CA GLN A 81 -0.76 5.17 -0.98
C GLN A 81 -1.08 5.33 -2.47
N ALA A 82 -2.11 4.64 -2.96
CA ALA A 82 -2.58 4.72 -4.34
C ALA A 82 -2.94 6.16 -4.72
N GLN A 83 -3.82 6.79 -3.93
CA GLN A 83 -4.29 8.16 -4.15
C GLN A 83 -3.16 9.20 -4.09
N SER A 84 -2.17 8.99 -3.22
CA SER A 84 -1.01 9.88 -3.13
C SER A 84 -0.16 9.82 -4.40
N THR A 85 0.03 8.64 -4.97
CA THR A 85 0.79 8.46 -6.22
C THR A 85 0.01 8.95 -7.44
N ILE A 86 -1.31 8.72 -7.49
CA ILE A 86 -2.18 9.27 -8.56
C ILE A 86 -2.09 10.81 -8.57
N LYS A 87 -2.25 11.48 -7.43
CA LYS A 87 -2.14 12.94 -7.34
C LYS A 87 -0.78 13.46 -7.78
N MET A 88 0.29 12.74 -7.43
CA MET A 88 1.64 13.08 -7.87
C MET A 88 1.76 12.99 -9.39
N ALA A 89 1.30 11.90 -10.00
CA ALA A 89 1.32 11.70 -11.45
C ALA A 89 0.47 12.75 -12.19
N GLU A 90 -0.73 13.06 -11.69
CA GLU A 90 -1.60 14.10 -12.23
C GLU A 90 -0.91 15.47 -12.24
N SER A 91 -0.18 15.81 -11.17
CA SER A 91 0.58 17.06 -11.09
C SER A 91 1.71 17.17 -12.13
N LEU A 92 2.15 16.03 -12.68
CA LEU A 92 3.15 15.92 -13.74
C LEU A 92 2.53 15.70 -15.12
N GLY A 93 1.20 15.71 -15.23
CA GLY A 93 0.45 15.52 -16.48
C GLY A 93 0.39 14.07 -16.96
N ILE A 94 0.59 13.10 -16.07
CA ILE A 94 0.57 11.67 -16.40
C ILE A 94 -0.62 11.01 -15.71
N THR A 95 -1.36 10.20 -16.46
CA THR A 95 -2.48 9.41 -15.93
C THR A 95 -1.98 8.11 -15.32
N VAL A 96 -2.43 7.82 -14.10
CA VAL A 96 -2.23 6.55 -13.40
C VAL A 96 -3.60 6.03 -12.97
N GLU A 97 -3.84 4.74 -13.09
CA GLU A 97 -5.11 4.09 -12.77
C GLU A 97 -4.91 2.94 -11.78
N CYS A 98 -5.94 2.64 -10.98
CA CYS A 98 -5.96 1.44 -10.14
C CYS A 98 -6.47 0.24 -10.96
N GLN A 99 -5.75 -0.87 -10.90
CA GLN A 99 -6.19 -2.17 -11.39
C GLN A 99 -6.55 -3.05 -10.19
N TYR A 100 -7.82 -3.14 -9.83
CA TYR A 100 -8.25 -3.89 -8.65
C TYR A 100 -7.93 -5.39 -8.75
N ASP A 101 -7.06 -5.89 -7.86
CA ASP A 101 -6.70 -7.29 -7.72
C ASP A 101 -7.38 -7.91 -6.50
N LEU A 102 -7.88 -9.15 -6.64
CA LEU A 102 -8.57 -9.87 -5.56
C LEU A 102 -7.58 -10.71 -4.74
N TYR A 103 -7.61 -10.50 -3.42
CA TYR A 103 -6.86 -11.26 -2.43
C TYR A 103 -7.78 -11.96 -1.43
N ILE A 104 -7.33 -13.11 -0.93
CA ILE A 104 -7.97 -13.79 0.20
C ILE A 104 -7.14 -13.53 1.46
N ILE A 105 -7.75 -12.88 2.44
CA ILE A 105 -7.09 -12.47 3.70
C ILE A 105 -7.99 -12.86 4.86
N GLY A 106 -7.53 -13.72 5.77
CA GLY A 106 -8.35 -14.21 6.89
C GLY A 106 -9.67 -14.87 6.45
N GLY A 107 -9.70 -15.48 5.25
CA GLY A 107 -10.91 -16.07 4.68
C GLY A 107 -11.91 -15.07 4.08
N ARG A 108 -11.52 -13.79 3.91
CA ARG A 108 -12.32 -12.75 3.25
C ARG A 108 -11.77 -12.41 1.88
N GLU A 109 -12.67 -12.09 0.96
CA GLU A 109 -12.35 -11.50 -0.34
C GLU A 109 -12.08 -10.00 -0.16
N VAL A 110 -10.88 -9.55 -0.53
CA VAL A 110 -10.45 -8.16 -0.39
C VAL A 110 -9.87 -7.69 -1.72
N PHE A 111 -10.42 -6.61 -2.28
CA PHE A 111 -9.86 -5.95 -3.46
C PHE A 111 -8.81 -4.93 -3.02
N ILE A 112 -7.65 -4.99 -3.65
CA ILE A 112 -6.51 -4.09 -3.40
C ILE A 112 -6.16 -3.38 -4.70
N ASP A 113 -5.63 -2.16 -4.60
CA ASP A 113 -5.49 -1.18 -5.68
C ASP A 113 -4.04 -1.03 -6.18
N PRO A 114 -3.41 -2.04 -6.83
CA PRO A 114 -2.17 -1.79 -7.53
C PRO A 114 -2.38 -0.79 -8.67
N LEU A 115 -1.34 0.00 -8.92
CA LEU A 115 -1.35 1.11 -9.86
C LEU A 115 -0.73 0.71 -11.20
N ILE A 116 -1.29 1.23 -12.28
CA ILE A 116 -0.78 1.10 -13.64
C ILE A 116 -0.72 2.47 -14.34
N VAL A 117 0.15 2.60 -15.33
CA VAL A 117 0.13 3.72 -16.29
C VAL A 117 -0.51 3.20 -17.58
N PRO A 118 -1.79 3.48 -17.87
CA PRO A 118 -2.42 3.01 -19.10
C PRO A 118 -1.74 3.66 -20.31
N ALA A 119 -1.33 2.85 -21.30
CA ALA A 119 -0.57 3.23 -22.51
C ALA A 119 0.97 3.17 -22.44
N TRP A 120 1.53 2.45 -21.46
CA TRP A 120 2.95 2.07 -21.41
C TRP A 120 3.13 0.57 -21.29
#